data_AF-V5DX99-F1
#
_entry.id   AF-V5DX99-F1
#
_cell.length_a   1.000
_cell.length_b   1.000
_cell.length_c   1.000
_cell.angle_alpha   90.00
_cell.angle_beta   90.00
_cell.angle_gamma   90.00
#
_symmetry.space_group_name_H-M   'P 1'
#
loop_
_entity.id
_entity.type
_entity.pdbx_description
1 polymer ?
#
loop_
_entity_poly.entity_id
_entity_poly.type
_entity_poly.pdbx_seq_one_letter_code
_entity_poly.pdbx_strand_id
1 'polypeptide(L)'
;MKPAAVLVVSLFLIGLNAQAGSLMNGQWQPANCGQKPPAPTINTKSVDGYNQSVKDINAWQAKAQEYYNCIVKEANIDNQIIATTANSAQEEFRNEVSRIQKEAEAGKAKVEKN
;
A
#
# COMPACT_ATOMS: atom_id res chain seq x y z
N MET A 1 -30.98 33.83 -30.20
CA MET A 1 -30.98 33.07 -28.93
C MET A 1 -29.68 32.25 -28.89
N LYS A 2 -28.73 32.59 -28.01
CA LYS A 2 -27.41 31.92 -27.94
C LYS A 2 -27.50 30.79 -26.89
N PRO A 3 -26.98 29.58 -27.16
CA PRO A 3 -27.00 28.51 -26.17
C PRO A 3 -26.01 28.84 -25.05
N ALA A 4 -26.49 28.78 -23.81
CA ALA A 4 -25.67 28.89 -22.61
C ALA A 4 -24.76 27.65 -22.51
N ALA A 5 -23.45 27.89 -22.46
CA ALA A 5 -22.47 26.84 -22.20
C ALA A 5 -22.63 26.36 -20.75
N VAL A 6 -23.08 25.11 -20.58
CA VAL A 6 -23.12 24.43 -19.28
C VAL A 6 -21.71 23.96 -18.96
N LEU A 7 -21.11 24.58 -17.95
CA LEU A 7 -19.77 24.29 -17.47
C LEU A 7 -19.85 23.09 -16.52
N VAL A 8 -19.51 21.89 -17.00
CA VAL A 8 -19.48 20.66 -16.20
C VAL A 8 -18.23 20.70 -15.32
N VAL A 9 -18.39 21.10 -14.06
CA VAL A 9 -17.34 21.01 -13.04
C VAL A 9 -17.18 19.53 -12.69
N SER A 10 -16.15 18.90 -13.23
CA SER A 10 -15.75 17.54 -12.84
C SER A 10 -15.15 17.59 -11.44
N LEU A 11 -15.89 17.12 -10.44
CA LEU A 11 -15.35 16.86 -9.10
C LEU A 11 -14.30 15.74 -9.22
N PHE A 12 -13.02 16.12 -9.20
CA PHE A 12 -11.95 15.19 -8.87
C PHE A 12 -12.12 14.80 -7.40
N LEU A 13 -12.79 13.67 -7.15
CA LEU A 13 -12.71 12.98 -5.87
C LEU A 13 -11.26 12.51 -5.73
N ILE A 14 -10.43 13.33 -5.10
CA ILE A 14 -9.13 12.91 -4.60
C ILE A 14 -9.46 11.89 -3.51
N GLY A 15 -9.46 10.61 -3.89
CA GLY A 15 -9.61 9.52 -2.95
C GLY A 15 -8.53 9.70 -1.90
N LEU A 16 -8.94 10.04 -0.68
CA LEU A 16 -8.15 9.84 0.53
C LEU A 16 -7.94 8.33 0.63
N ASN A 17 -6.97 7.83 -0.13
CA ASN A 17 -6.47 6.49 0.06
C ASN A 17 -5.73 6.58 1.38
N ALA A 18 -6.44 6.30 2.46
CA ALA A 18 -5.85 5.90 3.72
C ALA A 18 -5.16 4.54 3.47
N GLN A 19 -4.07 4.56 2.70
CA GLN A 19 -3.14 3.45 2.63
C GLN A 19 -2.49 3.38 4.01
N ALA A 20 -2.41 2.19 4.56
CA ALA A 20 -1.89 2.01 5.90
C ALA A 20 -0.40 2.41 5.91
N GLY A 21 0.36 2.06 4.86
CA GLY A 21 1.68 2.58 4.55
C GLY A 21 1.84 2.97 3.08
N SER A 22 3.09 3.10 2.62
CA SER A 22 3.41 3.39 1.21
C SER A 22 4.58 2.55 0.73
N LEU A 23 4.50 2.05 -0.50
CA LEU A 23 5.58 1.34 -1.19
C LEU A 23 6.04 2.16 -2.39
N MET A 24 7.27 2.68 -2.34
CA MET A 24 7.87 3.45 -3.43
C MET A 24 9.26 2.91 -3.75
N ASN A 25 9.52 2.58 -5.02
CA ASN A 25 10.83 2.09 -5.48
C ASN A 25 11.38 0.91 -4.66
N GLY A 26 10.52 -0.03 -4.28
CA GLY A 26 10.90 -1.20 -3.47
C GLY A 26 11.15 -0.90 -1.99
N GLN A 27 10.87 0.32 -1.53
CA GLN A 27 10.98 0.72 -0.13
C GLN A 27 9.59 0.95 0.45
N TRP A 28 9.24 0.18 1.47
CA TRP A 28 8.00 0.35 2.20
C TRP A 28 8.20 1.16 3.48
N GLN A 29 7.27 2.07 3.77
CA GLN A 29 7.25 2.83 5.02
C GLN A 29 5.83 2.86 5.61
N PRO A 30 5.70 2.68 6.94
CA PRO A 30 4.41 2.82 7.63
C PRO A 30 3.97 4.29 7.62
N ALA A 31 2.66 4.54 7.55
CA ALA A 31 2.14 5.91 7.59
C ALA A 31 1.74 6.34 9.01
N ASN A 32 1.18 5.43 9.81
CA ASN A 32 0.55 5.82 11.09
C ASN A 32 1.20 5.20 12.34
N CYS A 33 2.30 4.47 12.19
CA CYS A 33 2.97 3.81 13.33
C CYS A 33 3.85 4.73 14.19
N GLY A 34 3.96 6.01 13.84
CA GLY A 34 4.84 6.94 14.55
C GLY A 34 6.32 6.61 14.35
N GLN A 35 7.15 7.00 15.31
CA GLN A 35 8.60 6.81 15.23
C GLN A 35 9.04 5.50 15.87
N LYS A 36 10.00 4.83 15.23
CA LYS A 36 10.67 3.67 15.80
C LYS A 36 11.37 4.07 17.12
N PRO A 37 11.07 3.41 18.25
CA PRO A 37 11.74 3.70 19.51
C PRO A 37 13.26 3.41 19.42
N PRO A 38 14.13 4.35 19.82
CA PRO A 38 15.58 4.15 19.75
C PRO A 38 15.99 3.04 20.72
N ALA A 39 16.89 2.15 20.28
CA ALA A 39 17.40 1.09 21.13
C ALA A 39 18.23 1.68 22.29
N PRO A 40 18.04 1.21 23.54
CA PRO A 40 18.80 1.69 24.68
C PRO A 40 20.26 1.22 24.60
N THR A 41 21.17 2.00 25.20
CA THR A 41 22.57 1.60 25.38
C THR A 41 22.73 0.87 26.71
N ILE A 42 23.48 -0.24 26.71
CA ILE A 42 23.72 -1.04 27.90
C ILE A 42 25.00 -0.57 28.59
N ASN A 43 24.90 -0.16 29.85
CA ASN A 43 26.03 0.22 30.69
C ASN A 43 26.46 -0.96 31.57
N THR A 44 27.62 -1.54 31.27
CA THR A 44 28.19 -2.67 32.02
C THR A 44 29.32 -2.27 32.95
N LYS A 45 29.57 -0.96 33.15
CA LYS A 45 30.70 -0.45 33.94
C LYS A 45 30.51 -0.59 35.46
N SER A 46 29.27 -0.75 35.91
CA SER A 46 28.93 -0.98 37.32
C SER A 46 27.61 -1.72 37.45
N VAL A 47 27.36 -2.29 38.62
CA VAL A 47 26.07 -2.94 38.96
C VAL A 47 24.92 -1.94 38.82
N ASP A 48 25.07 -0.71 39.31
CA ASP A 48 24.05 0.33 39.19
C ASP A 48 23.79 0.72 37.73
N GLY A 49 24.85 0.84 36.93
CA GLY A 49 24.75 1.11 35.50
C GLY A 49 23.95 0.02 34.78
N TYR A 50 24.23 -1.24 35.08
CA TYR A 50 23.52 -2.37 34.50
C TYR A 50 22.05 -2.41 34.94
N ASN A 51 21.79 -2.21 36.24
CA ASN A 51 20.43 -2.18 36.79
C ASN A 51 19.59 -1.05 36.17
N GLN A 52 20.19 0.11 35.88
CA GLN A 52 19.51 1.18 35.15
C GLN A 52 19.23 0.77 33.70
N SER A 53 20.18 0.16 33.00
CA SER A 53 19.95 -0.36 31.64
C SER A 53 18.82 -1.38 31.58
N VAL A 54 18.65 -2.23 32.59
CA VAL A 54 17.51 -3.18 32.66
C VAL A 54 16.17 -2.43 32.69
N LYS A 55 16.06 -1.33 33.43
CA LYS A 55 14.84 -0.50 33.45
C LYS A 55 14.58 0.15 32.09
N ASP A 56 15.63 0.68 31.46
CA ASP A 56 15.53 1.33 30.15
C ASP A 56 15.12 0.32 29.07
N ILE A 57 15.63 -0.91 29.12
CA ILE A 57 15.23 -2.02 28.24
C ILE A 57 13.75 -2.34 28.41
N ASN A 58 13.28 -2.52 29.65
CA ASN A 58 11.87 -2.84 29.90
C ASN A 58 10.93 -1.73 29.38
N ALA A 59 11.31 -0.47 29.59
CA ALA A 59 10.54 0.67 29.07
C ALA A 59 10.55 0.75 27.55
N TRP A 60 11.70 0.44 26.92
CA TRP A 60 11.82 0.38 25.46
C TRP A 60 11.01 -0.76 24.85
N GLN A 61 11.02 -1.96 25.46
CA GLN A 61 10.33 -3.14 24.95
C GLN A 61 8.83 -2.91 24.73
N ALA A 62 8.15 -2.27 25.69
CA ALA A 62 6.72 -1.96 25.56
C ALA A 62 6.44 -1.09 24.31
N LYS A 63 7.19 0.00 24.16
CA LYS A 63 7.05 0.91 23.01
C LYS A 63 7.45 0.24 21.70
N ALA A 64 8.49 -0.58 21.72
CA ALA A 64 8.96 -1.32 20.55
C ALA A 64 7.92 -2.34 20.08
N GLN A 65 7.22 -3.01 21.02
CA GLN A 65 6.15 -3.95 20.71
C GLN A 65 4.94 -3.24 20.09
N GLU A 66 4.55 -2.08 20.63
CA GLU A 66 3.47 -1.26 20.06
C GLU A 66 3.78 -0.84 18.62
N TYR A 67 4.98 -0.30 18.39
CA TYR A 67 5.46 0.06 17.06
C TYR A 67 5.46 -1.16 16.12
N TYR A 68 6.02 -2.29 16.56
CA TYR A 68 6.09 -3.52 15.77
C TYR A 68 4.69 -4.06 15.41
N ASN A 69 3.76 -4.07 16.34
CA ASN A 69 2.39 -4.51 16.06
C ASN A 69 1.71 -3.62 15.02
N CYS A 70 1.97 -2.31 15.08
CA CYS A 70 1.48 -1.40 14.07
C CYS A 70 2.08 -1.68 12.69
N ILE A 71 3.42 -1.83 12.56
CA ILE A 71 4.03 -2.07 11.24
C ILE A 71 3.49 -3.36 10.62
N VAL A 72 3.29 -4.41 11.42
CA VAL A 72 2.74 -5.69 10.96
C VAL A 72 1.33 -5.50 10.44
N LYS A 73 0.49 -4.75 11.17
CA LYS A 73 -0.88 -4.45 10.75
C LYS A 73 -0.91 -3.69 9.42
N GLU A 74 -0.14 -2.62 9.29
CA GLU A 74 -0.13 -1.79 8.07
C GLU A 74 0.42 -2.57 6.87
N ALA A 75 1.55 -3.27 7.05
CA ALA A 75 2.16 -4.05 5.98
C ALA A 75 1.23 -5.17 5.46
N ASN A 76 0.49 -5.83 6.34
CA ASN A 76 -0.47 -6.86 5.94
C ASN A 76 -1.63 -6.29 5.11
N ILE A 77 -2.16 -5.13 5.50
CA ILE A 77 -3.21 -4.43 4.75
C ILE A 77 -2.69 -4.05 3.37
N ASP A 78 -1.51 -3.43 3.30
CA ASP A 78 -0.94 -2.97 2.04
C ASP A 78 -0.62 -4.16 1.11
N ASN A 79 -0.07 -5.25 1.63
CA ASN A 79 0.16 -6.48 0.86
C ASN A 79 -1.13 -7.01 0.25
N GLN A 80 -2.23 -7.02 1.00
CA GLN A 80 -3.53 -7.45 0.50
C GLN A 80 -4.05 -6.53 -0.61
N ILE A 81 -3.94 -5.21 -0.43
CA ILE A 81 -4.38 -4.21 -1.42
C ILE A 81 -3.56 -4.33 -2.70
N ILE A 82 -2.23 -4.44 -2.59
CA ILE A 82 -1.34 -4.60 -3.75
C ILE A 82 -1.69 -5.87 -4.52
N ALA A 83 -1.82 -7.01 -3.83
CA ALA A 83 -2.17 -8.26 -4.49
C ALA A 83 -3.54 -8.19 -5.18
N THR A 84 -4.54 -7.64 -4.50
CA THR A 84 -5.91 -7.53 -5.03
C THR A 84 -5.96 -6.63 -6.27
N THR A 85 -5.37 -5.43 -6.17
CA THR A 85 -5.42 -4.44 -7.25
C THR A 85 -4.58 -4.87 -8.46
N ALA A 86 -3.40 -5.48 -8.24
CA ALA A 86 -2.58 -6.03 -9.31
C ALA A 86 -3.29 -7.18 -10.03
N ASN A 87 -3.89 -8.12 -9.28
CA ASN A 87 -4.63 -9.24 -9.88
C ASN A 87 -5.85 -8.75 -10.68
N SER A 88 -6.58 -7.77 -10.15
CA SER A 88 -7.71 -7.13 -10.84
C SER A 88 -7.28 -6.50 -12.17
N ALA A 89 -6.20 -5.71 -12.17
CA ALA A 89 -5.67 -5.09 -13.38
C ALA A 89 -5.21 -6.13 -14.42
N GLN A 90 -4.58 -7.22 -13.97
CA GLN A 90 -4.19 -8.30 -14.87
C GLN A 90 -5.41 -9.01 -15.46
N GLU A 91 -6.48 -9.22 -14.68
CA GLU A 91 -7.71 -9.86 -15.15
C GLU A 91 -8.43 -8.99 -16.18
N GLU A 92 -8.57 -7.70 -15.90
CA GLU A 92 -9.14 -6.73 -16.83
C GLU A 92 -8.40 -6.76 -18.17
N PHE A 93 -7.07 -6.73 -18.16
CA PHE A 93 -6.27 -6.79 -19.37
C PHE A 93 -6.41 -8.13 -20.12
N ARG A 94 -6.46 -9.26 -19.41
CA ARG A 94 -6.71 -10.57 -20.02
C ARG A 94 -8.07 -10.62 -20.72
N ASN A 95 -9.10 -10.08 -20.09
CA ASN A 95 -10.45 -10.03 -20.65
C ASN A 95 -10.49 -9.17 -21.92
N GLU A 96 -9.81 -8.03 -21.91
CA GLU A 96 -9.72 -7.14 -23.06
C GLU A 96 -8.99 -7.81 -24.24
N VAL A 97 -7.85 -8.46 -23.98
CA VAL A 97 -7.13 -9.24 -25.00
C VAL A 97 -8.02 -10.34 -25.59
N SER A 98 -8.75 -11.09 -24.74
CA SER A 98 -9.65 -12.15 -25.21
C SER A 98 -10.79 -11.60 -26.06
N ARG A 99 -11.36 -10.46 -25.69
CA ARG A 99 -12.42 -9.78 -26.45
C ARG A 99 -11.93 -9.40 -27.84
N ILE A 100 -10.77 -8.74 -27.94
CA ILE A 100 -10.17 -8.33 -29.21
C ILE A 100 -9.88 -9.54 -30.11
N GLN A 101 -9.36 -10.63 -29.55
CA GLN A 101 -9.10 -11.87 -30.30
C GLN A 101 -10.38 -12.43 -30.94
N LYS A 102 -11.46 -12.55 -30.15
CA LYS A 102 -12.75 -13.03 -30.66
C LYS A 102 -13.32 -12.12 -31.75
N GLU A 103 -13.20 -10.81 -31.59
CA GLU A 103 -13.63 -9.83 -32.59
C GLU A 103 -12.84 -9.94 -33.89
N ALA A 104 -11.52 -10.11 -33.80
CA ALA A 104 -10.64 -10.30 -34.95
C ALA A 104 -10.95 -11.60 -35.70
N GLU A 105 -11.15 -12.71 -34.99
CA GLU A 105 -11.55 -14.00 -35.57
C GLU A 105 -12.90 -13.91 -36.29
N ALA A 106 -13.89 -13.27 -35.65
CA ALA A 106 -15.20 -13.05 -36.26
C ALA A 106 -15.13 -12.14 -37.49
N GLY A 107 -14.27 -11.12 -37.46
CA GLY A 107 -13.99 -10.25 -38.61
C GLY A 107 -13.38 -11.02 -39.78
N LYS A 108 -12.35 -11.83 -39.51
CA LYS A 108 -11.70 -12.69 -40.51
C LYS A 108 -12.70 -13.63 -41.19
N ALA A 109 -13.50 -14.34 -40.39
CA ALA A 109 -14.50 -15.26 -40.91
C ALA A 109 -15.57 -14.60 -41.79
N LYS A 110 -15.86 -13.31 -41.58
CA LYS A 110 -16.76 -12.52 -42.45
C LYS A 110 -16.09 -12.15 -43.77
N VAL A 111 -14.81 -11.77 -43.74
CA VAL A 111 -14.06 -11.43 -44.96
C VAL A 111 -13.85 -12.65 -45.85
N GLU A 112 -13.52 -13.81 -45.28
CA GLU A 112 -13.29 -15.05 -46.04
C GLU A 112 -14.56 -15.67 -46.66
N LYS A 113 -15.75 -15.23 -46.24
CA LYS A 113 -17.04 -15.68 -46.79
C LYS A 113 -17.57 -14.82 -47.94
N ASN A 114 -16.93 -13.68 -48.22
CA ASN A 114 -17.20 -12.81 -49.37
C ASN A 114 -16.24 -13.12 -50.51
#